data_AF-A0A933NCP9-F1
#
_entry.id   AF-A0A933NCP9-F1
#
_cell.length_a   1.000
_cell.length_b   1.000
_cell.length_c   1.000
_cell.angle_alpha   90.00
_cell.angle_beta   90.00
_cell.angle_gamma   90.00
#
_symmetry.space_group_name_H-M   'P 1'
#
loop_
_entity.id
_entity.type
_entity.pdbx_description
1 polymer ?
#
loop_
_entity_poly.entity_id
_entity_poly.type
_entity_poly.pdbx_seq_one_letter_code
_entity_poly.pdbx_strand_id
1 'polypeptide(L)'
;MIATAPAMHYVCTHDEARELCSGRSPLWVSNCGCREGKGACGRSRMDVCVMFTGDQPGSGSGKREISPEEMAEILQVARAKGLVARPFRDESRKETVGVCFCCDDCCAYFLSPEERCDPGTSRERTDMEACTHCGACVDVCFFKARVMTGETLKLDRKRCYGCGLCVPACPVGCVQMVPRKGRGACPSP
;
A
#
# COMPACT_ATOMS: atom_id res chain seq x y z
N MET A 1 -7.29 3.15 -27.69
CA MET A 1 -6.45 2.68 -26.57
C MET A 1 -7.12 1.44 -26.01
N ILE A 2 -6.50 0.27 -26.14
CA ILE A 2 -7.04 -0.96 -25.56
C ILE A 2 -6.91 -0.82 -24.04
N ALA A 3 -8.05 -0.75 -23.32
CA ALA A 3 -8.04 -0.72 -21.87
C ALA A 3 -7.41 -2.03 -21.39
N THR A 4 -6.22 -1.93 -20.82
CA THR A 4 -5.56 -3.08 -20.18
C THR A 4 -6.45 -3.55 -19.03
N ALA A 5 -6.71 -4.85 -18.94
CA ALA A 5 -7.51 -5.42 -17.84
C ALA A 5 -6.95 -4.96 -16.48
N PRO A 6 -7.75 -4.82 -15.40
CA PRO A 6 -7.24 -4.47 -14.08
C PRO A 6 -6.13 -5.41 -13.61
N ALA A 7 -5.24 -4.94 -12.75
CA ALA A 7 -4.21 -5.79 -12.15
C ALA A 7 -4.85 -6.70 -11.10
N MET A 8 -4.13 -7.73 -10.66
CA MET A 8 -4.55 -8.45 -9.45
C MET A 8 -4.46 -7.54 -8.23
N HIS A 9 -3.42 -6.70 -8.18
CA HIS A 9 -3.13 -5.86 -7.03
C HIS A 9 -3.40 -4.39 -7.32
N TYR A 10 -3.75 -3.63 -6.30
CA TYR A 10 -3.74 -2.17 -6.36
C TYR A 10 -3.27 -1.57 -5.04
N VAL A 11 -3.00 -0.26 -5.04
CA VAL A 11 -2.61 0.47 -3.83
C VAL A 11 -3.80 1.24 -3.29
N CYS A 12 -3.95 1.29 -1.97
CA CYS A 12 -4.87 2.19 -1.31
C CYS A 12 -4.20 2.86 -0.10
N THR A 13 -4.91 3.80 0.52
CA THR A 13 -4.53 4.37 1.81
C THR A 13 -4.81 3.37 2.93
N HIS A 14 -4.15 3.55 4.08
CA HIS A 14 -4.46 2.75 5.26
C HIS A 14 -5.90 2.93 5.78
N ASP A 15 -6.54 4.07 5.50
CA ASP A 15 -7.93 4.30 5.89
C ASP A 15 -8.89 3.50 5.00
N GLU A 16 -8.69 3.54 3.68
CA GLU A 16 -9.42 2.68 2.73
C GLU A 16 -9.18 1.19 3.04
N ALA A 17 -7.95 0.80 3.41
CA ALA A 17 -7.65 -0.57 3.82
C ALA A 17 -8.39 -1.00 5.09
N ARG A 18 -8.51 -0.10 6.08
CA ARG A 18 -9.31 -0.33 7.28
C ARG A 18 -10.77 -0.55 6.88
N GLU A 19 -11.35 0.35 6.09
CA GLU A 19 -12.74 0.26 5.63
C GLU A 19 -13.04 -1.06 4.90
N LEU A 20 -12.12 -1.52 4.05
CA LEU A 20 -12.23 -2.82 3.38
C LEU A 20 -12.35 -3.99 4.36
N CYS A 21 -11.75 -3.89 5.56
CA CYS A 21 -11.72 -4.93 6.58
C CYS A 21 -12.87 -4.78 7.61
N SER A 22 -13.30 -3.56 7.95
CA SER A 22 -14.20 -3.24 9.08
C SER A 22 -15.60 -3.90 9.05
N GLY A 23 -16.05 -4.39 7.88
CA GLY A 23 -17.38 -4.96 7.71
C GLY A 23 -17.41 -6.47 7.50
N ARG A 24 -16.30 -7.18 7.78
CA ARG A 24 -16.09 -8.58 7.41
C ARG A 24 -15.73 -9.40 8.64
N SER A 25 -16.39 -10.55 8.80
CA SER A 25 -16.06 -11.53 9.83
C SER A 25 -16.52 -12.94 9.38
N PRO A 26 -15.68 -13.97 9.53
CA PRO A 26 -14.30 -13.92 10.04
C PRO A 26 -13.34 -13.33 8.99
N LEU A 27 -12.26 -12.71 9.46
CA LEU A 27 -11.08 -12.40 8.64
C LEU A 27 -10.03 -13.49 8.85
N TRP A 28 -9.17 -13.65 7.86
CA TRP A 28 -8.06 -14.60 7.92
C TRP A 28 -6.75 -13.87 7.70
N VAL A 29 -5.67 -14.36 8.28
CA VAL A 29 -4.31 -13.89 8.02
C VAL A 29 -3.40 -15.05 7.64
N SER A 30 -2.45 -14.80 6.76
CA SER A 30 -1.29 -15.67 6.56
C SER A 30 0.00 -14.87 6.71
N ASN A 31 1.11 -15.59 6.89
CA ASN A 31 2.43 -15.00 6.72
C ASN A 31 2.60 -14.42 5.31
N CYS A 32 3.48 -13.42 5.21
CA CYS A 32 3.89 -12.84 3.95
C CYS A 32 4.90 -13.76 3.26
N GLY A 33 4.52 -14.33 2.11
CA GLY A 33 5.41 -15.20 1.35
C GLY A 33 6.73 -14.53 0.94
N CYS A 34 6.71 -13.21 0.69
CA CYS A 34 7.94 -12.47 0.39
C CYS A 34 8.88 -12.37 1.61
N ARG A 35 8.35 -12.26 2.84
CA ARG A 35 9.16 -12.24 4.06
C ARG A 35 9.69 -13.64 4.38
N GLU A 36 8.86 -14.66 4.19
CA GLU A 36 9.27 -16.06 4.36
C GLU A 36 10.34 -16.48 3.36
N GLY A 37 10.20 -16.09 2.08
CA GLY A 37 11.20 -16.36 1.06
C GLY A 37 12.56 -15.72 1.35
N LYS A 38 12.60 -14.63 2.13
CA LYS A 38 13.85 -14.03 2.65
C LYS A 38 14.33 -14.66 3.97
N GLY A 39 13.58 -15.57 4.56
CA GLY A 39 13.85 -16.22 5.84
C GLY A 39 13.39 -15.45 7.07
N ALA A 40 13.36 -14.12 7.06
CA ALA A 40 12.86 -13.29 8.17
C ALA A 40 12.50 -11.85 7.73
N CYS A 41 11.81 -11.13 8.61
CA CYS A 41 11.63 -9.67 8.51
C CYS A 41 11.95 -8.99 9.84
N GLY A 42 12.99 -8.16 9.88
CA GLY A 42 13.34 -7.37 11.06
C GLY A 42 12.52 -6.08 11.23
N ARG A 43 11.75 -5.68 10.21
CA ARG A 43 11.01 -4.40 10.20
C ARG A 43 9.59 -4.52 10.75
N SER A 44 8.91 -5.62 10.49
CA SER A 44 7.47 -5.81 10.77
C SER A 44 7.14 -7.27 11.11
N ARG A 45 5.91 -7.53 11.55
CA ARG A 45 5.35 -8.87 11.85
C ARG A 45 5.30 -9.75 10.59
N MET A 46 5.22 -11.07 10.71
CA MET A 46 5.20 -11.94 9.52
C MET A 46 3.82 -12.02 8.86
N ASP A 47 2.76 -12.06 9.66
CA ASP A 47 1.36 -12.23 9.31
C ASP A 47 0.70 -10.90 8.93
N VAL A 48 0.82 -10.52 7.65
CA VAL A 48 0.26 -9.27 7.08
C VAL A 48 -0.54 -9.46 5.80
N CYS A 49 -0.72 -10.70 5.36
CA CYS A 49 -1.58 -11.02 4.23
C CYS A 49 -2.96 -11.36 4.80
N VAL A 50 -3.87 -10.39 4.74
CA VAL A 50 -5.24 -10.52 5.25
C VAL A 50 -6.16 -10.94 4.12
N MET A 51 -6.95 -11.99 4.34
CA MET A 51 -7.97 -12.48 3.41
C MET A 51 -9.36 -12.26 4.00
N PHE A 52 -10.32 -11.97 3.12
CA PHE A 52 -11.71 -11.74 3.52
C PHE A 52 -12.50 -13.04 3.67
N THR A 53 -11.99 -14.15 3.15
CA THR A 53 -12.64 -15.47 3.21
C THR A 53 -11.61 -16.58 3.39
N GLY A 54 -12.04 -17.69 3.99
CA GLY A 54 -11.20 -18.82 4.36
C GLY A 54 -10.82 -19.75 3.21
N ASP A 55 -11.33 -19.55 2.01
CA ASP A 55 -10.95 -20.28 0.79
C ASP A 55 -9.73 -19.66 0.09
N GLN A 56 -9.45 -18.37 0.32
CA GLN A 56 -8.32 -17.67 -0.30
C GLN A 56 -6.99 -18.22 0.23
N PRO A 57 -6.05 -18.64 -0.63
CA PRO A 57 -4.86 -19.40 -0.20
C PRO A 57 -3.94 -18.63 0.77
N GLY A 58 -3.93 -17.29 0.71
CA GLY A 58 -2.92 -16.47 1.38
C GLY A 58 -1.60 -16.47 0.60
N SER A 59 -0.69 -15.57 0.97
CA SER A 59 0.59 -15.43 0.25
C SER A 59 1.72 -16.32 0.78
N GLY A 60 1.53 -16.92 1.95
CA GLY A 60 2.56 -17.65 2.69
C GLY A 60 1.94 -18.63 3.68
N SER A 61 2.75 -19.16 4.59
CA SER A 61 2.31 -20.19 5.55
C SER A 61 1.49 -19.62 6.72
N GLY A 62 1.08 -20.49 7.64
CA GLY A 62 0.49 -20.07 8.93
C GLY A 62 -0.90 -19.44 8.83
N LYS A 63 -1.69 -19.82 7.82
CA LYS A 63 -3.04 -19.30 7.63
C LYS A 63 -3.95 -19.64 8.82
N ARG A 64 -4.64 -18.64 9.35
CA ARG A 64 -5.56 -18.76 10.48
C ARG A 64 -6.62 -17.66 10.47
N GLU A 65 -7.71 -17.88 11.19
CA GLU A 65 -8.69 -16.82 11.50
C GLU A 65 -8.08 -15.81 12.48
N ILE A 66 -8.53 -14.55 12.40
CA ILE A 66 -8.13 -13.46 13.29
C ILE A 66 -9.34 -12.73 13.86
N SER A 67 -9.18 -12.20 15.07
CA SER A 67 -10.19 -11.32 15.67
C SER A 67 -10.13 -9.89 15.10
N PRO A 68 -11.19 -9.08 15.28
CA PRO A 68 -11.16 -7.66 14.96
C PRO A 68 -10.02 -6.89 15.65
N GLU A 69 -9.66 -7.28 16.89
CA GLU A 69 -8.57 -6.69 17.65
C GLU A 69 -7.21 -7.00 16.99
N GLU A 70 -6.97 -8.25 16.60
CA GLU A 70 -5.76 -8.62 15.87
C GLU A 70 -5.64 -7.89 14.53
N MET A 71 -6.76 -7.70 13.81
CA MET A 71 -6.78 -6.90 12.59
C MET A 71 -6.40 -5.43 12.88
N ALA A 72 -6.89 -4.86 13.97
CA ALA A 72 -6.54 -3.51 14.40
C ALA A 72 -5.04 -3.39 14.72
N GLU A 73 -4.45 -4.40 15.36
CA GLU A 73 -3.00 -4.46 15.59
C GLU A 73 -2.19 -4.50 14.29
N ILE A 74 -2.62 -5.30 13.30
CA ILE A 74 -1.99 -5.35 11.98
C ILE A 74 -2.01 -3.96 11.33
N LEU A 75 -3.16 -3.27 11.35
CA LEU A 75 -3.30 -1.90 10.82
C LEU A 75 -2.41 -0.90 11.57
N GLN A 76 -2.31 -1.00 12.89
CA GLN A 76 -1.46 -0.15 13.71
C GLN A 76 0.01 -0.33 13.35
N VAL A 77 0.49 -1.58 13.28
CA VAL A 77 1.86 -1.90 12.88
C VAL A 77 2.13 -1.41 11.46
N ALA A 78 1.19 -1.61 10.53
CA ALA A 78 1.33 -1.16 9.16
C ALA A 78 1.55 0.36 9.05
N ARG A 79 0.75 1.14 9.79
CA ARG A 79 0.93 2.60 9.87
C ARG A 79 2.25 2.99 10.51
N ALA A 80 2.56 2.42 11.68
CA ALA A 80 3.76 2.77 12.45
C ALA A 80 5.06 2.43 11.71
N LYS A 81 5.06 1.37 10.90
CA LYS A 81 6.22 0.93 10.11
C LYS A 81 6.20 1.45 8.67
N GLY A 82 5.22 2.26 8.28
CA GLY A 82 5.11 2.82 6.93
C GLY A 82 4.95 1.75 5.84
N LEU A 83 4.18 0.70 6.10
CA LEU A 83 3.87 -0.33 5.10
C LEU A 83 2.89 0.21 4.07
N VAL A 84 2.99 -0.26 2.83
CA VAL A 84 2.01 0.07 1.78
C VAL A 84 0.83 -0.89 1.87
N ALA A 85 -0.37 -0.36 2.07
CA ALA A 85 -1.60 -1.13 1.95
C ALA A 85 -1.87 -1.48 0.49
N ARG A 86 -1.93 -2.78 0.20
CA ARG A 86 -2.02 -3.33 -1.14
C ARG A 86 -3.12 -4.38 -1.21
N PRO A 87 -4.36 -3.98 -1.51
CA PRO A 87 -5.43 -4.92 -1.76
C PRO A 87 -5.14 -5.81 -2.98
N PHE A 88 -5.73 -7.01 -2.96
CA PHE A 88 -5.69 -7.96 -4.07
C PHE A 88 -7.09 -8.42 -4.45
N ARG A 89 -7.24 -8.66 -5.74
CA ARG A 89 -8.47 -9.08 -6.39
C ARG A 89 -8.48 -10.59 -6.59
N ASP A 90 -9.67 -11.12 -6.79
CA ASP A 90 -9.88 -12.49 -7.25
C ASP A 90 -9.28 -12.73 -8.65
N GLU A 91 -9.29 -13.99 -9.09
CA GLU A 91 -8.77 -14.36 -10.42
C GLU A 91 -9.48 -13.63 -11.56
N SER A 92 -10.77 -13.30 -11.38
CA SER A 92 -11.56 -12.53 -12.35
C SER A 92 -11.18 -11.04 -12.39
N ARG A 93 -10.39 -10.56 -11.42
CA ARG A 93 -9.92 -9.18 -11.24
C ARG A 93 -11.06 -8.17 -11.06
N LYS A 94 -12.18 -8.61 -10.49
CA LYS A 94 -13.38 -7.77 -10.28
C LYS A 94 -13.60 -7.47 -8.81
N GLU A 95 -13.43 -8.47 -7.96
CA GLU A 95 -13.74 -8.37 -6.54
C GLU A 95 -12.47 -8.30 -5.72
N THR A 96 -12.44 -7.43 -4.71
CA THR A 96 -11.33 -7.38 -3.76
C THR A 96 -11.55 -8.44 -2.69
N VAL A 97 -10.57 -9.33 -2.53
CA VAL A 97 -10.69 -10.53 -1.67
C VAL A 97 -9.69 -10.52 -0.50
N GLY A 98 -8.85 -9.49 -0.40
CA GLY A 98 -7.98 -9.30 0.76
C GLY A 98 -7.05 -8.11 0.62
N VAL A 99 -6.22 -7.89 1.63
CA VAL A 99 -5.23 -6.81 1.71
C VAL A 99 -3.90 -7.32 2.25
N CYS A 100 -2.82 -7.02 1.55
CA CYS A 100 -1.46 -7.19 2.05
C CYS A 100 -0.90 -5.86 2.56
N PHE A 101 -0.12 -5.87 3.64
CA PHE A 101 0.67 -4.71 4.08
C PHE A 101 2.15 -4.92 3.78
N CYS A 102 2.59 -4.40 2.64
CA CYS A 102 3.88 -4.69 2.04
C CYS A 102 4.96 -3.70 2.50
N CYS A 103 6.16 -4.20 2.79
CA CYS A 103 7.34 -3.36 2.92
C CYS A 103 7.87 -2.92 1.54
N ASP A 104 8.66 -1.87 1.55
CA ASP A 104 9.42 -1.39 0.39
C ASP A 104 10.67 -2.22 0.05
N ASP A 105 11.18 -2.97 1.02
CA ASP A 105 12.48 -3.63 1.00
C ASP A 105 12.42 -5.09 0.53
N CYS A 106 11.25 -5.73 0.60
CA CYS A 106 11.12 -7.17 0.40
C CYS A 106 10.02 -7.62 -0.57
N CYS A 107 9.12 -6.74 -0.98
CA CYS A 107 7.96 -7.15 -1.75
C CYS A 107 8.33 -7.47 -3.21
N ALA A 108 8.46 -8.75 -3.56
CA ALA A 108 8.74 -9.20 -4.92
C ALA A 108 7.75 -8.64 -5.95
N TYR A 109 6.50 -8.38 -5.54
CA TYR A 109 5.46 -7.80 -6.40
C TYR A 109 5.71 -6.36 -6.86
N PHE A 110 6.61 -5.63 -6.22
CA PHE A 110 7.06 -4.32 -6.71
C PHE A 110 8.43 -4.38 -7.37
N LEU A 111 9.20 -5.44 -7.10
CA LEU A 111 10.56 -5.62 -7.61
C LEU A 111 10.60 -6.43 -8.91
N SER A 112 9.58 -7.25 -9.17
CA SER A 112 9.44 -8.00 -10.41
C SER A 112 8.78 -7.14 -11.50
N PRO A 113 9.42 -6.96 -12.66
CA PRO A 113 8.84 -6.21 -13.78
C PRO A 113 7.61 -6.89 -14.42
N GLU A 114 7.39 -8.17 -14.11
CA GLU A 114 6.25 -8.96 -14.60
C GLU A 114 4.99 -8.73 -13.77
N GLU A 115 5.16 -8.30 -12.52
CA GLU A 115 4.07 -8.06 -11.58
C GLU A 115 3.54 -6.63 -11.73
N ARG A 116 2.24 -6.52 -12.00
CA ARG A 116 1.57 -5.23 -12.11
C ARG A 116 0.75 -4.93 -10.87
N CYS A 117 0.85 -3.69 -10.42
CA CYS A 117 0.00 -3.10 -9.41
C CYS A 117 -0.71 -1.88 -10.01
N ASP A 118 -2.02 -1.74 -9.81
CA ASP A 118 -2.73 -0.52 -10.21
C ASP A 118 -2.52 0.59 -9.16
N PRO A 119 -2.45 1.86 -9.59
CA PRO A 119 -2.54 2.98 -8.65
C PRO A 119 -3.91 3.04 -8.00
N GLY A 120 -3.96 3.61 -6.79
CA GLY A 120 -5.21 3.85 -6.07
C GLY A 120 -6.11 4.88 -6.74
N THR A 121 -7.35 4.92 -6.26
CA THR A 121 -8.38 5.92 -6.61
C THR A 121 -8.04 7.33 -6.13
N SER A 122 -7.14 7.43 -5.14
CA SER A 122 -6.69 8.67 -4.54
C SER A 122 -5.21 8.96 -4.90
N ARG A 123 -4.81 10.23 -4.87
CA ARG A 123 -3.42 10.66 -4.99
C ARG A 123 -3.11 11.79 -4.01
N GLU A 124 -1.84 12.02 -3.76
CA GLU A 124 -1.44 13.18 -2.95
C GLU A 124 -1.76 14.51 -3.65
N ARG A 125 -2.09 15.52 -2.86
CA ARG A 125 -2.02 16.94 -3.19
C ARG A 125 -1.22 17.64 -2.09
N THR A 126 -0.13 18.29 -2.47
CA THR A 126 0.73 19.07 -1.57
C THR A 126 0.53 20.54 -1.88
N ASP A 127 0.22 21.33 -0.85
CA ASP A 127 0.29 22.78 -0.92
C ASP A 127 1.77 23.20 -0.83
N MET A 128 2.29 23.71 -1.95
CA MET A 128 3.70 24.09 -2.06
C MET A 128 4.00 25.46 -1.44
N GLU A 129 2.99 26.30 -1.20
CA GLU A 129 3.17 27.59 -0.52
C GLU A 129 3.36 27.37 0.99
N ALA A 130 2.65 26.38 1.56
CA ALA A 130 2.83 25.96 2.95
C ALA A 130 3.99 24.97 3.17
N CYS A 131 4.61 24.46 2.11
CA CYS A 131 5.66 23.45 2.21
C CYS A 131 7.01 24.06 2.63
N THR A 132 7.60 23.53 3.70
CA THR A 132 8.93 23.95 4.18
C THR A 132 10.09 23.25 3.47
N HIS A 133 9.81 22.39 2.50
CA HIS A 133 10.79 21.55 1.80
C HIS A 133 11.69 20.69 2.71
N CYS A 134 11.26 20.36 3.93
CA CYS A 134 12.04 19.59 4.91
C CYS A 134 12.40 18.14 4.53
N GLY A 135 11.81 17.59 3.46
CA GLY A 135 12.15 16.25 2.96
C GLY A 135 11.54 15.07 3.74
N ALA A 136 10.90 15.25 4.89
CA ALA A 136 10.35 14.13 5.70
C ALA A 136 9.40 13.19 4.92
N CYS A 137 8.64 13.72 3.97
CA CYS A 137 7.75 12.93 3.12
C CYS A 137 8.47 12.11 2.04
N VAL A 138 9.75 12.38 1.76
CA VAL A 138 10.60 11.65 0.80
C VAL A 138 11.00 10.29 1.38
N ASP A 139 11.38 10.25 2.65
CA ASP A 139 11.85 9.03 3.33
C ASP A 139 10.78 7.92 3.37
N VAL A 140 9.50 8.31 3.43
CA VAL A 140 8.36 7.38 3.42
C VAL A 140 7.79 7.14 2.01
N CYS A 141 8.34 7.78 0.97
CA CYS A 141 7.80 7.70 -0.38
C CYS A 141 8.31 6.46 -1.12
N PHE A 142 7.65 5.34 -0.89
CA PHE A 142 7.99 4.06 -1.53
C PHE A 142 8.18 4.14 -3.06
N PHE A 143 7.27 4.83 -3.73
CA PHE A 143 7.26 4.92 -5.20
C PHE A 143 8.21 5.99 -5.77
N LYS A 144 9.00 6.64 -4.91
CA LYS A 144 9.96 7.70 -5.29
C LYS A 144 9.32 8.81 -6.13
N ALA A 145 8.04 9.08 -5.86
CA ALA A 145 7.26 10.16 -6.47
C ALA A 145 7.61 11.53 -5.87
N ARG A 146 8.30 11.55 -4.72
CA ARG A 146 8.79 12.73 -4.02
C ARG A 146 10.31 12.62 -3.93
N VAL A 147 11.03 13.65 -4.35
CA VAL A 147 12.50 13.70 -4.28
C VAL A 147 12.97 15.09 -3.90
N MET A 148 14.09 15.18 -3.19
CA MET A 148 14.78 16.45 -2.97
C MET A 148 15.71 16.74 -4.15
N THR A 149 15.63 17.95 -4.72
CA THR A 149 16.57 18.46 -5.71
C THR A 149 17.19 19.73 -5.13
N GLY A 150 18.40 19.59 -4.58
CA GLY A 150 18.93 20.59 -3.65
C GLY A 150 18.02 20.69 -2.43
N GLU A 151 17.66 21.91 -2.06
CA GLU A 151 16.77 22.21 -0.93
C GLU A 151 15.28 22.23 -1.32
N THR A 152 14.93 21.90 -2.56
CA THR A 152 13.55 21.96 -3.05
C THR A 152 12.96 20.57 -3.23
N LEU A 153 11.81 20.35 -2.59
CA LEU A 153 10.95 19.19 -2.86
C LEU A 153 10.39 19.23 -4.28
N LYS A 154 10.60 18.17 -5.06
CA LYS A 154 10.00 17.94 -6.37
C LYS A 154 9.06 16.73 -6.31
N LEU A 155 7.94 16.82 -7.04
CA LEU A 155 6.91 15.79 -7.08
C LEU A 155 6.66 15.31 -8.51
N ASP A 156 6.94 14.04 -8.77
CA ASP A 156 6.50 13.33 -9.96
C ASP A 156 5.21 12.57 -9.68
N ARG A 157 4.08 13.23 -9.95
CA ARG A 157 2.75 12.67 -9.74
C ARG A 157 2.44 11.48 -10.66
N LYS A 158 3.19 11.28 -11.74
CA LYS A 158 3.03 10.09 -12.58
C LYS A 158 3.45 8.83 -11.83
N ARG A 159 4.38 8.93 -10.88
CA ARG A 159 4.85 7.81 -10.04
C ARG A 159 4.04 7.63 -8.76
N CYS A 160 3.11 8.54 -8.43
CA CYS A 160 2.39 8.49 -7.16
C CYS A 160 1.27 7.43 -7.21
N TYR A 161 1.44 6.28 -6.56
CA TYR A 161 0.40 5.25 -6.50
C TYR A 161 -0.73 5.53 -5.49
N GLY A 162 -0.60 6.55 -4.65
CA GLY A 162 -1.67 6.97 -3.74
C GLY A 162 -1.71 6.26 -2.38
N CYS A 163 -0.59 5.70 -1.88
CA CYS A 163 -0.55 5.01 -0.58
C CYS A 163 -0.79 5.91 0.64
N GLY A 164 -0.69 7.24 0.48
CA GLY A 164 -0.97 8.20 1.55
C GLY A 164 0.07 8.31 2.67
N LEU A 165 1.16 7.53 2.65
CA LEU A 165 2.21 7.55 3.71
C LEU A 165 2.80 8.95 3.96
N CYS A 166 2.86 9.79 2.93
CA CYS A 166 3.35 11.16 3.03
C CYS A 166 2.47 12.12 3.85
N VAL A 167 1.19 11.80 4.07
CA VAL A 167 0.26 12.66 4.82
C VAL A 167 0.68 12.76 6.30
N PRO A 168 0.75 11.65 7.07
CA PRO A 168 1.18 11.73 8.47
C PRO A 168 2.66 12.09 8.64
N ALA A 169 3.48 11.93 7.60
CA ALA A 169 4.90 12.29 7.65
C ALA A 169 5.15 13.80 7.50
N CYS A 170 4.17 14.59 7.08
CA CYS A 170 4.33 16.03 6.89
C CYS A 170 4.16 16.77 8.23
N PRO A 171 5.22 17.37 8.80
CA PRO A 171 5.13 18.03 10.12
C PRO A 171 4.29 19.31 10.10
N VAL A 172 4.10 19.92 8.93
CA VAL A 172 3.31 21.15 8.75
C VAL A 172 1.91 20.88 8.19
N GLY A 173 1.54 19.61 7.97
CA GLY A 173 0.18 19.24 7.55
C GLY A 173 -0.23 19.70 6.14
N CYS A 174 0.72 20.03 5.26
CA CYS A 174 0.40 20.57 3.92
C CYS A 174 0.09 19.51 2.85
N VAL A 175 -0.02 18.23 3.23
CA VAL A 175 -0.26 17.09 2.32
C VAL A 175 -1.63 16.47 2.60
N GLN A 176 -2.42 16.27 1.53
CA GLN A 176 -3.75 15.66 1.61
C GLN A 176 -3.94 14.61 0.53
N MET A 177 -4.89 13.69 0.74
CA MET A 177 -5.35 12.77 -0.31
C MET A 177 -6.54 13.36 -1.07
N VAL A 178 -6.50 13.28 -2.39
CA VAL A 178 -7.57 13.77 -3.27
C VAL A 178 -7.93 12.71 -4.32
N PRO A 179 -9.17 12.67 -4.80
CA PRO A 179 -9.55 11.79 -5.90
C PRO A 179 -8.66 11.98 -7.14
N ARG A 180 -8.22 10.88 -7.73
CA ARG A 180 -7.45 10.88 -8.98
C ARG A 180 -8.38 11.17 -10.15
N LYS A 181 -8.18 12.32 -10.82
CA LYS A 181 -8.86 12.64 -12.08
C LYS A 181 -8.26 11.78 -13.22
N GLY A 182 -9.04 10.83 -13.75
CA GLY A 182 -8.69 9.98 -14.89
C GLY A 182 -7.92 8.69 -14.54
N ARG A 183 -8.26 7.58 -15.21
CA ARG A 183 -7.56 6.29 -15.11
C ARG A 183 -6.26 6.35 -15.92
N GLY A 184 -5.24 7.04 -15.40
CA GLY A 184 -3.88 6.95 -15.91
C GLY A 184 -3.09 5.90 -15.14
N ALA A 185 -2.48 4.94 -15.84
CA ALA A 185 -1.54 4.01 -15.22
C ALA A 185 -0.37 4.79 -14.61
N CYS A 186 0.05 4.44 -13.40
CA CYS A 186 1.37 4.81 -12.91
C CYS A 186 2.38 3.79 -13.48
N PRO A 187 3.57 4.23 -13.94
CA PRO A 187 4.64 3.30 -14.24
C PRO A 187 5.07 2.62 -12.94
N SER A 188 5.37 1.32 -13.02
CA SER A 188 5.96 0.55 -11.92
C SER A 188 7.28 1.19 -11.45
N PRO A 189 7.60 1.09 -10.14
CA PRO A 189 8.72 1.80 -9.52
C PRO A 189 10.10 1.42 -10.06
#